data_AF-A0A525C237-F1
#
_entry.id   AF-A0A525C237-F1
#
_cell.length_a   1.000
_cell.length_b   1.000
_cell.length_c   1.000
_cell.angle_alpha   90.00
_cell.angle_beta   90.00
_cell.angle_gamma   90.00
#
_symmetry.space_group_name_H-M   'P 1'
#
loop_
_entity.id
_entity.type
_entity.pdbx_description
1 polymer ?
#
loop_
_entity_poly.entity_id
_entity_poly.type
_entity_poly.pdbx_seq_one_letter_code
_entity_poly.pdbx_strand_id
1 'polypeptide(L)'
;MKNMHKMHKKKQSGFTILEIGIVMIILVSLVVAFSSGLWEKQRASEVQLIKMWFTKTAPEAVTTCRLKYGIKLGNITNPPGPGTKEGLVSCGLSEQTIYEEDWTVKNPSVGTGSHTSVEITYPLTGMEDFGTDGAAIAQTIKDEGGDAILDSTFTTPNLVIEVRVH
;
A
#
# COMPACT_ATOMS: atom_id res chain seq x y z
N MET A 1 21.26 -27.57 77.59
CA MET A 1 21.12 -27.63 76.12
C MET A 1 19.77 -27.06 75.72
N LYS A 2 19.74 -25.88 75.09
CA LYS A 2 18.55 -25.36 74.39
C LYS A 2 19.04 -24.86 73.01
N ASN A 3 18.75 -25.63 71.98
CA ASN A 3 19.15 -25.36 70.61
C ASN A 3 18.33 -24.17 70.08
N MET A 4 18.98 -23.02 69.88
CA MET A 4 18.44 -21.89 69.14
C MET A 4 18.35 -22.26 67.65
N HIS A 5 17.16 -22.60 67.18
CA HIS A 5 16.84 -22.60 65.75
C HIS A 5 16.93 -21.17 65.20
N LYS A 6 18.07 -20.83 64.58
CA LYS A 6 18.19 -19.63 63.76
C LYS A 6 17.37 -19.84 62.49
N MET A 7 16.14 -19.35 62.48
CA MET A 7 15.38 -19.21 61.24
C MET A 7 15.99 -18.08 60.42
N HIS A 8 16.74 -18.43 59.36
CA HIS A 8 17.11 -17.47 58.32
C HIS A 8 15.83 -17.02 57.60
N LYS A 9 15.29 -15.86 57.99
CA LYS A 9 14.32 -15.14 57.18
C LYS A 9 15.03 -14.68 55.91
N LYS A 10 14.82 -15.41 54.81
CA LYS A 10 15.19 -14.96 53.46
C LYS A 10 14.40 -13.68 53.18
N LYS A 11 15.06 -12.52 53.26
CA LYS A 11 14.47 -11.23 52.83
C LYS A 11 14.17 -11.37 51.34
N GLN A 12 12.91 -11.60 51.00
CA GLN A 12 12.42 -11.39 49.65
C GLN A 12 12.46 -9.87 49.45
N SER A 13 13.51 -9.39 48.78
CA SER A 13 13.65 -7.99 48.40
C SER A 13 12.53 -7.67 47.42
N GLY A 14 11.54 -6.91 47.88
CA GLY A 14 10.49 -6.39 46.99
C GLY A 14 11.16 -5.53 45.92
N PHE A 15 10.74 -5.75 44.67
CA PHE A 15 11.20 -5.01 43.50
C PHE A 15 11.05 -3.51 43.77
N THR A 16 12.15 -2.77 43.76
CA THR A 16 12.16 -1.36 44.18
C THR A 16 11.63 -0.50 43.02
N ILE A 17 10.92 0.61 43.30
CA ILE A 17 10.44 1.55 42.26
C ILE A 17 11.60 2.01 41.34
N LEU A 18 12.81 2.11 41.88
CA LEU A 18 14.04 2.40 41.14
C LEU A 18 14.35 1.34 40.06
N GLU A 19 14.22 0.05 40.39
CA GLU A 19 14.47 -1.05 39.44
C GLU A 19 13.43 -1.03 38.32
N ILE A 20 12.16 -0.69 38.62
CA ILE A 20 11.13 -0.49 37.59
C ILE A 20 11.49 0.68 36.68
N GLY A 21 11.96 1.80 37.25
CA GLY A 21 12.39 2.97 36.49
C GLY A 21 13.54 2.64 35.53
N ILE A 22 14.54 1.89 35.99
CA ILE A 22 15.67 1.45 35.17
C ILE A 22 15.20 0.53 34.03
N VAL A 23 14.32 -0.43 34.32
CA VAL A 23 13.76 -1.33 33.29
C VAL A 23 12.98 -0.52 32.24
N MET A 24 12.17 0.46 32.65
CA MET A 24 11.43 1.32 31.72
C MET A 24 12.35 2.15 30.82
N ILE A 25 13.45 2.71 31.35
CA ILE A 25 14.44 3.46 30.57
C ILE A 25 15.11 2.56 29.52
N ILE A 26 15.45 1.32 29.90
CA ILE A 26 16.02 0.33 28.97
C ILE A 26 15.01 0.00 27.88
N LEU A 27 13.75 -0.26 28.22
CA LEU A 27 12.70 -0.56 27.24
C LEU A 27 12.47 0.59 26.26
N VAL A 28 12.39 1.83 26.74
CA VAL A 28 12.24 3.01 25.87
C VAL A 28 13.45 3.16 24.93
N SER A 29 14.66 2.95 25.45
CA SER A 29 15.89 3.03 24.66
C SER A 29 15.95 1.94 23.59
N LEU A 30 15.48 0.73 23.89
CA LEU A 30 15.35 -0.36 22.90
C LEU A 30 14.32 -0.01 21.83
N VAL A 31 13.14 0.51 22.21
CA VAL A 31 12.12 0.92 21.24
C VAL A 31 12.66 1.99 20.29
N VAL A 32 13.37 2.99 20.80
CA VAL A 32 13.98 4.05 19.98
C VAL A 32 15.09 3.48 19.07
N ALA A 33 15.88 2.53 19.55
CA ALA A 33 16.94 1.91 18.75
C ALA A 33 16.37 1.04 17.60
N PHE A 34 15.23 0.39 17.81
CA PHE A 34 14.62 -0.48 16.79
C PHE A 34 13.57 0.23 15.92
N SER A 35 13.05 1.39 16.33
CA SER A 35 11.99 2.09 15.60
C SER A 35 12.44 2.47 14.19
N SER A 36 13.64 3.02 14.02
CA SER A 36 14.12 3.51 12.73
C SER A 36 14.11 2.42 11.65
N GLY A 37 14.55 1.20 11.98
CA GLY A 37 14.56 0.07 11.05
C GLY A 37 13.19 -0.59 10.83
N LEU A 38 12.23 -0.41 11.75
CA LEU A 38 10.85 -0.88 11.56
C LEU A 38 10.09 0.04 10.60
N TRP A 39 10.23 1.36 10.77
CA TRP A 39 9.61 2.36 9.90
C TRP A 39 10.10 2.23 8.45
N GLU A 40 11.40 2.02 8.25
CA GLU A 40 11.98 1.83 6.91
C GLU A 40 11.46 0.54 6.23
N LYS A 41 11.26 -0.54 6.99
CA LYS A 41 10.66 -1.78 6.46
C LYS A 41 9.19 -1.63 6.13
N GLN A 42 8.43 -0.89 6.94
CA GLN A 42 7.02 -0.58 6.66
C GLN A 42 6.91 0.25 5.38
N ARG A 43 7.72 1.31 5.24
CA ARG A 43 7.79 2.14 4.03
C ARG A 43 8.11 1.30 2.78
N ALA A 44 9.11 0.42 2.85
CA ALA A 44 9.44 -0.47 1.73
C ALA A 44 8.30 -1.43 1.37
N SER A 45 7.58 -1.94 2.38
CA SER A 45 6.42 -2.81 2.17
C SER A 45 5.27 -2.05 1.50
N GLU A 46 4.97 -0.83 1.92
CA GLU A 46 3.93 0.00 1.31
C GLU A 46 4.24 0.31 -0.16
N VAL A 47 5.48 0.73 -0.44
CA VAL A 47 5.96 0.95 -1.82
C VAL A 47 5.77 -0.31 -2.67
N GLN A 48 6.11 -1.48 -2.14
CA GLN A 48 5.96 -2.74 -2.84
C GLN A 48 4.49 -3.10 -3.08
N LEU A 49 3.60 -2.82 -2.13
CA LEU A 49 2.16 -3.04 -2.28
C LEU A 49 1.56 -2.15 -3.38
N ILE A 50 1.93 -0.86 -3.42
CA ILE A 50 1.49 0.06 -4.48
C ILE A 50 1.98 -0.44 -5.84
N LYS A 51 3.26 -0.81 -5.95
CA LYS A 51 3.82 -1.39 -7.18
C LYS A 51 3.04 -2.63 -7.62
N MET A 52 2.80 -3.57 -6.72
CA MET A 52 2.06 -4.81 -7.01
C MET A 52 0.60 -4.55 -7.41
N TRP A 53 -0.02 -3.53 -6.82
CA TRP A 53 -1.36 -3.12 -7.19
C TRP A 53 -1.42 -2.73 -8.68
N PHE A 54 -0.46 -1.95 -9.16
CA PHE A 54 -0.43 -1.49 -10.55
C PHE A 54 0.20 -2.47 -11.54
N THR A 55 1.21 -3.24 -11.17
CA THR A 55 1.90 -4.15 -12.10
C THR A 55 1.22 -5.51 -12.23
N LYS A 56 0.32 -5.86 -11.29
CA LYS A 56 -0.40 -7.14 -11.31
C LYS A 56 -1.90 -6.95 -11.18
N THR A 57 -2.35 -6.39 -10.06
CA THR A 57 -3.78 -6.42 -9.67
C THR A 57 -4.65 -5.63 -10.65
N ALA A 58 -4.26 -4.41 -11.00
CA ALA A 58 -4.98 -3.57 -11.97
C ALA A 58 -5.02 -4.19 -13.38
N PRO A 59 -3.90 -4.61 -13.99
CA PRO A 59 -3.91 -5.34 -15.25
C PRO A 59 -4.78 -6.62 -15.24
N GLU A 60 -4.75 -7.39 -14.15
CA GLU A 60 -5.57 -8.61 -13.99
C GLU A 60 -7.07 -8.28 -13.91
N ALA A 61 -7.46 -7.24 -13.16
CA ALA A 61 -8.85 -6.81 -13.07
C ALA A 61 -9.37 -6.27 -14.42
N VAL A 62 -8.55 -5.49 -15.13
CA VAL A 62 -8.86 -5.00 -16.48
C VAL A 62 -9.03 -6.17 -17.45
N THR A 63 -8.15 -7.17 -17.40
CA THR A 63 -8.26 -8.40 -18.20
C THR A 63 -9.52 -9.18 -17.88
N THR A 64 -9.84 -9.34 -16.59
CA THR A 64 -11.07 -10.00 -16.12
C THR A 64 -12.31 -9.27 -16.60
N CYS A 65 -12.32 -7.95 -16.53
CA CYS A 65 -13.39 -7.10 -17.05
C CYS A 65 -13.56 -7.25 -18.56
N ARG A 66 -12.46 -7.30 -19.31
CA ARG A 66 -12.51 -7.59 -20.76
C ARG A 66 -13.12 -8.96 -21.04
N LEU A 67 -12.76 -10.00 -20.30
CA LEU A 67 -13.32 -11.34 -20.49
C LEU A 67 -14.81 -11.41 -20.11
N LYS A 68 -15.21 -10.72 -19.04
CA LYS A 68 -16.58 -10.70 -18.51
C LYS A 68 -17.55 -9.89 -19.38
N TYR A 69 -17.10 -8.73 -19.88
CA TYR A 69 -17.95 -7.79 -20.62
C TYR A 69 -17.65 -7.72 -22.13
N GLY A 70 -16.62 -8.42 -22.60
CA GLY A 70 -16.20 -8.47 -23.99
C GLY A 70 -15.29 -7.31 -24.45
N ILE A 71 -14.79 -7.42 -25.68
CA ILE A 71 -13.81 -6.49 -26.30
C ILE A 71 -14.44 -5.14 -26.67
N LYS A 72 -15.78 -5.04 -26.69
CA LYS A 72 -16.49 -3.80 -27.03
C LYS A 72 -16.54 -2.86 -25.84
N LEU A 73 -15.37 -2.34 -25.49
CA LEU A 73 -15.19 -1.08 -24.79
C LEU A 73 -15.67 0.11 -25.65
N GLY A 74 -16.68 -0.04 -26.49
CA GLY A 74 -17.30 1.09 -27.18
C GLY A 74 -18.39 1.76 -26.32
N ASN A 75 -18.91 1.02 -25.33
CA ASN A 75 -20.03 1.45 -24.46
C ASN A 75 -19.57 1.64 -23.01
N ILE A 76 -18.42 2.29 -22.81
CA ILE A 76 -17.76 2.39 -21.50
C ILE A 76 -18.39 3.45 -20.58
N THR A 77 -19.41 4.15 -21.06
CA THR A 77 -20.12 5.20 -20.33
C THR A 77 -21.29 4.70 -19.50
N ASN A 78 -21.71 3.43 -19.64
CA ASN A 78 -22.79 2.86 -18.84
C ASN A 78 -22.23 2.06 -17.65
N PRO A 79 -22.42 2.51 -16.41
CA PRO A 79 -22.09 1.72 -15.23
C PRO A 79 -23.04 0.51 -15.11
N PRO A 80 -22.53 -0.67 -14.66
CA PRO A 80 -21.13 -1.01 -14.41
C PRO A 80 -20.43 -1.48 -15.69
N GLY A 81 -19.60 -0.61 -16.28
CA GLY A 81 -18.86 -0.88 -17.52
C GLY A 81 -17.37 -1.12 -17.26
N PRO A 82 -16.65 -1.87 -18.11
CA PRO A 82 -15.27 -2.30 -17.87
C PRO A 82 -14.22 -1.18 -17.75
N GLY A 83 -14.57 0.08 -18.02
CA GLY A 83 -13.71 1.25 -17.76
C GLY A 83 -14.32 2.25 -16.78
N THR A 84 -15.23 1.80 -15.94
CA THR A 84 -15.72 2.53 -14.76
C THR A 84 -15.08 1.95 -13.50
N LYS A 85 -15.03 2.73 -12.42
CA LYS A 85 -14.55 2.25 -11.11
C LYS A 85 -15.35 1.02 -10.67
N GLU A 86 -16.67 1.09 -10.74
CA GLU A 86 -17.59 0.00 -10.35
C GLU A 86 -17.34 -1.27 -11.17
N GLY A 87 -17.07 -1.10 -12.47
CA GLY A 87 -16.68 -2.20 -13.35
C GLY A 87 -15.42 -2.89 -12.86
N LEU A 88 -14.33 -2.14 -12.70
CA LEU A 88 -13.03 -2.69 -12.25
C LEU A 88 -13.13 -3.32 -10.86
N VAL A 89 -13.88 -2.71 -9.94
CA VAL A 89 -14.17 -3.29 -8.62
C VAL A 89 -14.91 -4.63 -8.76
N SER A 90 -15.94 -4.69 -9.61
CA SER A 90 -16.67 -5.94 -9.89
C SER A 90 -15.83 -7.05 -10.55
N CYS A 91 -14.61 -6.70 -10.99
CA CYS A 91 -13.63 -7.57 -11.64
C CYS A 91 -12.41 -7.87 -10.76
N GLY A 92 -12.42 -7.44 -9.48
CA GLY A 92 -11.41 -7.81 -8.49
C GLY A 92 -10.49 -6.68 -8.03
N LEU A 93 -10.69 -5.44 -8.49
CA LEU A 93 -9.98 -4.30 -7.93
C LEU A 93 -10.57 -3.90 -6.57
N SER A 94 -9.71 -3.54 -5.61
CA SER A 94 -10.16 -3.01 -4.32
C SER A 94 -10.90 -1.68 -4.50
N GLU A 95 -11.98 -1.45 -3.73
CA GLU A 95 -12.72 -0.16 -3.76
C GLU A 95 -11.86 1.03 -3.31
N GLN A 96 -10.89 0.76 -2.43
CA GLN A 96 -10.00 1.73 -1.82
C GLN A 96 -8.52 1.37 -2.01
N THR A 97 -7.65 2.35 -1.80
CA THR A 97 -6.19 2.18 -1.75
C THR A 97 -5.75 1.36 -0.53
N ILE A 98 -4.45 1.07 -0.42
CA ILE A 98 -3.87 0.46 0.79
C ILE A 98 -3.97 1.36 2.02
N TYR A 99 -4.29 2.64 1.80
CA TYR A 99 -4.45 3.67 2.82
C TYR A 99 -5.93 3.94 3.13
N GLU A 100 -6.85 3.09 2.66
CA GLU A 100 -8.30 3.24 2.82
C GLU A 100 -8.87 4.52 2.15
N GLU A 101 -8.17 5.02 1.13
CA GLU A 101 -8.58 6.22 0.39
C GLU A 101 -9.26 5.87 -0.94
N ASP A 102 -10.14 6.76 -1.41
CA ASP A 102 -10.79 6.60 -2.70
C ASP A 102 -9.85 6.93 -3.87
N TRP A 103 -9.63 5.95 -4.75
CA TRP A 103 -9.07 6.20 -6.08
C TRP A 103 -10.19 6.45 -7.10
N THR A 104 -9.83 7.05 -8.24
CA THR A 104 -10.78 7.37 -9.31
C THR A 104 -10.31 6.83 -10.65
N VAL A 105 -11.26 6.62 -11.56
CA VAL A 105 -10.99 6.32 -12.96
C VAL A 105 -11.55 7.44 -13.80
N LYS A 106 -10.71 7.99 -14.66
CA LYS A 106 -11.19 8.85 -15.73
C LYS A 106 -11.60 7.98 -16.90
N ASN A 107 -12.77 8.28 -17.43
CA ASN A 107 -13.37 7.47 -18.48
C ASN A 107 -12.38 7.22 -19.61
N PRO A 108 -12.35 5.99 -20.13
CA PRO A 108 -11.39 5.56 -21.11
C PRO A 108 -11.32 6.46 -22.33
N SER A 109 -10.08 6.80 -22.67
CA SER A 109 -9.73 7.51 -23.89
C SER A 109 -9.37 6.51 -24.97
N VAL A 110 -9.91 6.69 -26.18
CA VAL A 110 -9.34 6.05 -27.36
C VAL A 110 -8.11 6.86 -27.72
N GLY A 111 -6.92 6.35 -27.39
CA GLY A 111 -5.67 7.01 -27.74
C GLY A 111 -5.51 7.13 -29.26
N THR A 112 -4.75 8.12 -29.71
CA THR A 112 -4.30 8.24 -31.11
C THR A 112 -3.33 7.11 -31.42
N GLY A 113 -3.86 5.91 -31.68
CA GLY A 113 -3.03 4.71 -31.84
C GLY A 113 -3.78 3.36 -31.78
N SER A 114 -5.12 3.35 -31.82
CA SER A 114 -5.96 2.13 -31.83
C SER A 114 -6.05 1.33 -30.51
N HIS A 115 -5.51 1.83 -29.40
CA HIS A 115 -5.63 1.20 -28.07
C HIS A 115 -6.66 1.91 -27.21
N THR A 116 -7.39 1.13 -26.42
CA THR A 116 -8.29 1.67 -25.37
C THR A 116 -7.56 1.62 -24.05
N SER A 117 -7.59 2.70 -23.29
CA SER A 117 -6.92 2.81 -22.00
C SER A 117 -7.84 3.41 -20.95
N VAL A 118 -7.60 3.08 -19.68
CA VAL A 118 -8.23 3.74 -18.52
C VAL A 118 -7.17 4.44 -17.72
N GLU A 119 -7.45 5.66 -17.30
CA GLU A 119 -6.55 6.43 -16.43
C GLU A 119 -7.03 6.26 -14.98
N ILE A 120 -6.19 5.68 -14.13
CA ILE A 120 -6.43 5.49 -12.71
C ILE A 120 -5.66 6.57 -11.96
N THR A 121 -6.36 7.38 -11.16
CA THR A 121 -5.76 8.32 -10.22
C THR A 121 -5.79 7.72 -8.82
N TYR A 122 -4.61 7.46 -8.25
CA TYR A 122 -4.41 6.80 -6.97
C TYR A 122 -3.74 7.75 -5.99
N PRO A 123 -4.41 8.16 -4.91
CA PRO A 123 -3.83 9.05 -3.90
C PRO A 123 -2.75 8.34 -3.08
N LEU A 124 -1.67 9.07 -2.81
CA LEU A 124 -0.60 8.66 -1.88
C LEU A 124 -0.63 9.48 -0.59
N THR A 125 -1.75 10.09 -0.24
CA THR A 125 -1.87 10.98 0.92
C THR A 125 -1.69 10.28 2.26
N GLY A 126 -1.91 8.95 2.33
CA GLY A 126 -1.57 8.13 3.49
C GLY A 126 -0.07 7.83 3.67
N MET A 127 0.78 8.15 2.69
CA MET A 127 2.22 7.94 2.76
C MET A 127 2.93 9.16 3.34
N GLU A 128 3.82 9.01 4.33
CA GLU A 128 4.48 10.16 4.99
C GLU A 128 5.38 11.00 4.06
N ASP A 129 5.97 10.39 3.04
CA ASP A 129 7.06 10.99 2.23
C ASP A 129 6.82 10.82 0.71
N PHE A 130 5.56 10.94 0.28
CA PHE A 130 5.11 10.69 -1.10
C PHE A 130 5.77 11.61 -2.16
N GLY A 131 6.30 12.76 -1.77
CA GLY A 131 6.96 13.69 -2.70
C GLY A 131 8.27 13.15 -3.29
N THR A 132 9.04 12.40 -2.51
CA THR A 132 10.32 11.81 -2.94
C THR A 132 10.11 10.42 -3.56
N ASP A 133 9.21 9.63 -2.98
CA ASP A 133 8.94 8.26 -3.45
C ASP A 133 8.00 8.20 -4.65
N GLY A 134 7.06 9.14 -4.77
CA GLY A 134 6.00 9.08 -5.79
C GLY A 134 6.54 9.02 -7.22
N ALA A 135 7.56 9.83 -7.55
CA ALA A 135 8.19 9.81 -8.86
C ALA A 135 8.94 8.50 -9.13
N ALA A 136 9.63 7.94 -8.12
CA ALA A 136 10.34 6.67 -8.25
C ALA A 136 9.39 5.48 -8.38
N ILE A 137 8.26 5.51 -7.65
CA ILE A 137 7.17 4.54 -7.77
C ILE A 137 6.58 4.59 -9.18
N ALA A 138 6.25 5.79 -9.67
CA ALA A 138 5.71 5.98 -11.01
C ALA A 138 6.66 5.43 -12.08
N GLN A 139 7.95 5.76 -11.99
CA GLN A 139 8.96 5.25 -12.92
C GLN A 139 9.06 3.72 -12.86
N THR A 140 9.09 3.14 -11.66
CA THR A 140 9.14 1.68 -11.51
C THR A 140 7.92 1.00 -12.14
N ILE A 141 6.72 1.54 -11.91
CA ILE A 141 5.48 0.99 -12.50
C ILE A 141 5.55 1.03 -14.02
N LYS A 142 6.12 2.09 -14.60
CA LYS A 142 6.33 2.19 -16.06
C LYS A 142 7.28 1.13 -16.57
N ASP A 143 8.38 0.91 -15.87
CA ASP A 143 9.45 -0.01 -16.29
C ASP A 143 9.05 -1.48 -16.10
N GLU A 144 8.34 -1.80 -15.03
CA GLU A 144 7.93 -3.16 -14.66
C GLU A 144 6.53 -3.55 -15.18
N GLY A 145 5.71 -2.57 -15.55
CA GLY A 145 4.31 -2.77 -15.96
C GLY A 145 4.12 -3.40 -17.35
N GLY A 146 5.19 -3.50 -18.15
CA GLY A 146 5.17 -4.09 -19.48
C GLY A 146 4.12 -3.45 -20.41
N ASP A 147 3.49 -4.25 -21.26
CA ASP A 147 2.49 -3.79 -22.24
C ASP A 147 1.16 -3.34 -21.61
N ALA A 148 0.93 -3.65 -20.34
CA ALA A 148 -0.32 -3.32 -19.65
C ALA A 148 -0.35 -1.86 -19.18
N ILE A 149 0.81 -1.25 -18.93
CA ILE A 149 0.94 0.14 -18.49
C ILE A 149 1.43 0.97 -19.67
N LEU A 150 0.60 1.92 -20.11
CA LEU A 150 0.94 2.84 -21.21
C LEU A 150 1.73 4.04 -20.71
N ASP A 151 1.32 4.59 -19.57
CA ASP A 151 2.00 5.68 -18.93
C ASP A 151 1.83 5.64 -17.42
N SER A 152 2.73 6.31 -16.72
CA SER A 152 2.75 6.39 -15.29
C SER A 152 3.41 7.70 -14.90
N THR A 153 2.65 8.57 -14.25
CA THR A 153 3.12 9.89 -13.83
C THR A 153 2.79 10.13 -12.37
N PHE A 154 3.60 10.95 -11.73
CA PHE A 154 3.34 11.42 -10.39
C PHE A 154 2.97 12.90 -10.44
N THR A 155 1.75 13.20 -9.99
CA THR A 155 1.25 14.56 -9.82
C THR A 155 0.79 14.70 -8.38
N THR A 156 1.67 15.22 -7.52
CA THR A 156 1.47 15.39 -6.08
C THR A 156 0.02 15.80 -5.74
N PRO A 157 -0.71 15.03 -4.91
CA PRO A 157 -0.30 13.84 -4.15
C PRO A 157 -0.60 12.48 -4.83
N ASN A 158 -0.90 12.47 -6.12
CA ASN A 158 -1.46 11.31 -6.81
C ASN A 158 -0.47 10.65 -7.77
N LEU A 159 -0.56 9.32 -7.86
CA LEU A 159 -0.12 8.57 -9.03
C LEU A 159 -1.23 8.57 -10.07
N VAL A 160 -0.89 8.89 -11.32
CA VAL A 160 -1.81 8.83 -12.45
C VAL A 160 -1.25 7.81 -13.43
N ILE A 161 -1.93 6.67 -13.53
CA ILE A 161 -1.46 5.51 -14.29
C ILE A 161 -2.46 5.20 -15.41
N GLU A 162 -1.95 5.13 -16.63
CA GLU A 162 -2.73 4.75 -17.80
C GLU A 162 -2.57 3.25 -18.06
N VAL A 163 -3.65 2.50 -17.89
CA VAL A 163 -3.68 1.04 -18.05
C VAL A 163 -4.35 0.69 -19.37
N ARG A 164 -3.67 -0.10 -20.20
CA ARG A 164 -4.19 -0.63 -21.46
C ARG A 164 -5.32 -1.61 -21.16
N VAL A 165 -6.43 -1.43 -21.87
CA VAL A 165 -7.55 -2.38 -21.86
C VAL A 165 -7.49 -3.34 -23.07
N HIS A 166 -6.93 -2.88 -24.20
CA HIS A 166 -6.61 -3.71 -25.37
C HIS A 166 -5.59 -3.03 -26.30
#